data_AF-A0A6N0DTY2-F1
#
_entry.id   AF-A0A6N0DTY2-F1
#
_cell.length_a   1.000
_cell.length_b   1.000
_cell.length_c   1.000
_cell.angle_alpha   90.00
_cell.angle_beta   90.00
_cell.angle_gamma   90.00
#
_symmetry.space_group_name_H-M   'P 1'
#
loop_
_entity.id
_entity.type
_entity.pdbx_description
1 polymer ?
#
loop_
_entity_poly.entity_id
_entity_poly.type
_entity_poly.pdbx_seq_one_letter_code
_entity_poly.pdbx_strand_id
1 'polypeptide(L)'
;MSSFGRALVVALLFAGAGVGLSAPAAARCVGVSGTADGFDKQTAVTRAQAAVVESVNDIKAKYRVRSVSLAPRKMKPQPYWRSEVPADVYVKPDIITRSTHTVCWHGVVSPYVCTSGARVCF
;
A
#
# COMPACT_ATOMS: atom_id res chain seq x y z
N MET A 1 -5.60 -63.72 -51.21
CA MET A 1 -5.24 -64.32 -49.91
C MET A 1 -3.78 -63.99 -49.60
N SER A 2 -3.47 -63.76 -48.31
CA SER A 2 -2.21 -63.25 -47.69
C SER A 2 -1.97 -61.74 -47.90
N SER A 3 -2.15 -60.79 -46.96
CA SER A 3 -2.21 -60.71 -45.49
C SER A 3 -0.87 -60.35 -44.81
N PHE A 4 -0.86 -59.17 -44.15
CA PHE A 4 0.03 -58.60 -43.10
C PHE A 4 1.56 -58.66 -43.30
N GLY A 5 2.37 -57.64 -43.01
CA GLY A 5 2.21 -56.37 -42.30
C GLY A 5 3.60 -55.90 -41.85
N ARG A 6 3.76 -54.61 -41.51
CA ARG A 6 4.62 -54.10 -40.42
C ARG A 6 4.58 -52.58 -40.40
N ALA A 7 4.14 -52.08 -39.26
CA ALA A 7 4.10 -50.67 -38.89
C ALA A 7 5.50 -50.05 -38.85
N LEU A 8 5.61 -48.76 -39.21
CA LEU A 8 6.59 -47.89 -38.56
C LEU A 8 6.06 -46.45 -38.49
N VAL A 9 5.93 -46.03 -37.24
CA VAL A 9 5.71 -44.71 -36.65
C VAL A 9 6.42 -43.57 -37.41
N VAL A 10 5.72 -42.47 -37.67
CA VAL A 10 6.34 -41.14 -37.83
C VAL A 10 5.59 -40.12 -36.98
N ALA A 11 6.40 -39.40 -36.20
CA ALA A 11 6.11 -38.64 -35.01
C ALA A 11 5.25 -37.37 -35.20
N LEU A 12 4.39 -37.13 -34.20
CA LEU A 12 3.93 -35.78 -33.84
C LEU A 12 5.10 -35.00 -33.24
N LEU A 13 5.43 -33.84 -33.82
CA LEU A 13 6.22 -32.81 -33.15
C LEU A 13 5.44 -31.49 -33.17
N PHE A 14 4.78 -31.22 -32.04
CA PHE A 14 4.25 -29.92 -31.69
C PHE A 14 5.42 -28.94 -31.46
N ALA A 15 5.73 -28.11 -32.45
CA ALA A 15 6.71 -27.05 -32.32
C ALA A 15 6.09 -25.82 -31.63
N GLY A 16 6.35 -25.70 -30.33
CA GLY A 16 6.66 -24.44 -29.63
C GLY A 16 5.69 -23.27 -29.78
N ALA A 17 4.59 -23.27 -29.04
CA ALA A 17 3.95 -22.03 -28.62
C ALA A 17 4.88 -21.36 -27.59
N GLY A 18 5.48 -20.23 -27.99
CA GLY A 18 6.43 -19.47 -27.18
C GLY A 18 5.89 -19.19 -25.79
N VAL A 19 6.68 -19.56 -24.78
CA VAL A 19 6.48 -19.11 -23.41
C VAL A 19 6.70 -17.60 -23.42
N GLY A 20 5.61 -16.84 -23.52
CA GLY A 20 5.65 -15.41 -23.29
C GLY A 20 6.10 -15.18 -21.85
N LEU A 21 7.39 -14.92 -21.64
CA LEU A 21 7.87 -14.27 -20.43
C LEU A 21 7.22 -12.89 -20.39
N SER A 22 6.05 -12.79 -19.76
CA SER A 22 5.52 -11.52 -19.33
C SER A 22 6.49 -10.96 -18.30
N ALA A 23 7.24 -9.92 -18.69
CA ALA A 23 8.01 -9.13 -17.74
C ALA A 23 7.05 -8.69 -16.61
N PRO A 24 7.42 -8.83 -15.33
CA PRO A 24 6.57 -8.35 -14.26
C PRO A 24 6.34 -6.86 -14.49
N ALA A 25 5.09 -6.43 -14.55
CA ALA A 25 4.74 -5.02 -14.63
C ALA A 25 5.49 -4.30 -13.49
N ALA A 26 6.27 -3.26 -13.82
CA ALA A 26 6.99 -2.51 -12.82
C ALA A 26 5.98 -1.91 -11.82
N ALA A 27 5.96 -2.44 -10.60
CA ALA A 27 5.05 -1.97 -9.57
C ALA A 27 5.35 -0.51 -9.23
N ARG A 28 4.36 0.36 -9.38
CA ARG A 28 4.47 1.77 -9.01
C ARG A 28 4.23 1.89 -7.53
N CYS A 29 5.18 2.48 -6.80
CA CYS A 29 5.06 2.75 -5.37
C CYS A 29 4.91 4.24 -5.09
N VAL A 30 3.95 4.61 -4.25
CA VAL A 30 3.73 5.99 -3.79
C VAL A 30 3.59 6.04 -2.27
N GLY A 31 3.99 7.17 -1.68
CA GLY A 31 3.72 7.46 -0.27
C GLY A 31 2.36 8.14 -0.14
N VAL A 32 1.54 7.68 0.80
CA VAL A 32 0.29 8.33 1.20
C VAL A 32 0.32 8.65 2.68
N SER A 33 -0.40 9.69 3.07
CA SER A 33 -0.50 10.14 4.45
C SER A 33 -1.85 10.76 4.71
N GLY A 34 -2.33 10.65 5.94
CA GLY A 34 -3.49 11.38 6.44
C GLY A 34 -3.20 11.94 7.82
N THR A 35 -3.60 13.20 8.05
CA THR A 35 -3.54 13.83 9.37
C THR A 35 -4.93 14.10 9.88
N ALA A 36 -5.17 13.77 11.15
CA ALA A 36 -6.41 14.07 11.83
C ALA A 36 -6.16 14.38 13.30
N ASP A 37 -7.10 15.10 13.90
CA ASP A 37 -7.12 15.46 15.30
C ASP A 37 -8.28 14.79 16.07
N GLY A 38 -8.19 14.85 17.39
CA GLY A 38 -9.19 14.30 18.29
C GLY A 38 -9.05 14.84 19.71
N PHE A 39 -10.16 14.79 20.45
CA PHE A 39 -10.18 15.08 21.88
C PHE A 39 -9.40 14.03 22.68
N ASP A 40 -9.37 12.79 22.18
CA ASP A 40 -8.57 11.69 22.71
C ASP A 40 -7.65 11.10 21.63
N LYS A 41 -6.60 10.41 22.09
CA LYS A 41 -5.58 9.82 21.22
C LYS A 41 -6.17 8.77 20.26
N GLN A 42 -7.11 7.95 20.73
CA GLN A 42 -7.65 6.85 19.93
C GLN A 42 -8.46 7.37 18.75
N THR A 43 -9.26 8.42 18.96
CA THR A 43 -10.01 9.10 17.90
C THR A 43 -9.08 9.69 16.85
N ALA A 44 -8.04 10.43 17.27
CA ALA A 44 -7.07 11.04 16.34
C ALA A 44 -6.35 9.98 15.49
N VAL A 45 -5.90 8.88 16.11
CA VAL A 45 -5.26 7.76 15.41
C VAL A 45 -6.21 7.10 14.41
N THR A 46 -7.43 6.81 14.83
CA THR A 46 -8.43 6.12 13.99
C THR A 46 -8.75 6.95 12.75
N ARG A 47 -8.95 8.25 12.91
CA ARG A 47 -9.23 9.17 11.80
C ARG A 47 -8.03 9.35 10.87
N ALA A 48 -6.82 9.45 11.40
CA ALA A 48 -5.61 9.56 10.59
C ALA A 48 -5.38 8.30 9.73
N GLN A 49 -5.63 7.11 10.30
CA GLN A 49 -5.57 5.85 9.56
C GLN A 49 -6.69 5.73 8.52
N ALA A 50 -7.90 6.18 8.84
CA ALA A 50 -9.02 6.21 7.89
C ALA A 50 -8.71 7.07 6.65
N ALA A 51 -8.06 8.23 6.83
CA ALA A 51 -7.63 9.09 5.72
C ALA A 51 -6.58 8.40 4.81
N VAL A 52 -5.71 7.54 5.37
CA VAL A 52 -4.82 6.68 4.55
C VAL A 52 -5.62 5.65 3.75
N VAL A 53 -6.65 5.05 4.33
CA VAL A 53 -7.53 4.09 3.63
C VAL A 53 -8.28 4.77 2.48
N GLU A 54 -8.78 5.99 2.69
CA GLU A 54 -9.41 6.80 1.66
C GLU A 54 -8.42 7.09 0.50
N SER A 55 -7.21 7.54 0.82
CA SER A 55 -6.15 7.76 -0.19
C SER A 55 -5.81 6.49 -0.98
N VAL A 56 -5.88 5.31 -0.35
CA VAL A 56 -5.68 4.02 -1.02
C VAL A 56 -6.83 3.70 -1.97
N ASN A 57 -8.07 3.99 -1.57
CA ASN A 57 -9.24 3.80 -2.43
C ASN A 57 -9.19 4.73 -3.65
N ASP A 58 -8.74 5.97 -3.46
CA ASP A 58 -8.52 6.92 -4.56
C ASP A 58 -7.46 6.42 -5.54
N ILE A 59 -6.36 5.84 -5.04
CA ILE A 59 -5.34 5.20 -5.88
C ILE A 59 -5.94 4.06 -6.70
N LYS A 60 -6.71 3.17 -6.06
CA LYS A 60 -7.36 2.05 -6.75
C LYS A 60 -8.29 2.53 -7.86
N ALA A 61 -9.11 3.54 -7.57
CA ALA A 61 -10.02 4.14 -8.53
C ALA A 61 -9.27 4.83 -9.68
N LYS A 62 -8.28 5.67 -9.36
CA LYS A 62 -7.50 6.46 -10.33
C LYS A 62 -6.70 5.58 -11.30
N TYR A 63 -6.08 4.52 -10.80
CA TYR A 63 -5.24 3.64 -11.61
C TYR A 63 -5.97 2.37 -12.07
N ARG A 64 -7.25 2.21 -11.73
CA ARG A 64 -8.10 1.06 -12.09
C ARG A 64 -7.48 -0.29 -11.68
N VAL A 65 -6.79 -0.31 -10.53
CA VAL A 65 -6.16 -1.51 -9.96
C VAL A 65 -7.07 -2.15 -8.92
N ARG A 66 -7.13 -3.49 -8.92
CA ARG A 66 -8.01 -4.24 -8.00
C ARG A 66 -7.41 -4.38 -6.60
N SER A 67 -6.10 -4.56 -6.52
CA SER A 67 -5.37 -4.75 -5.27
C SER A 67 -4.16 -3.83 -5.22
N VAL A 68 -3.74 -3.55 -3.99
CA VAL A 68 -2.50 -2.82 -3.70
C VAL A 68 -1.80 -3.54 -2.56
N SER A 69 -0.49 -3.40 -2.47
CA SER A 69 0.27 -3.77 -1.28
C SER A 69 0.51 -2.54 -0.41
N LEU A 70 0.41 -2.70 0.91
CA LEU A 70 0.66 -1.66 1.90
C LEU A 70 1.86 -2.05 2.76
N ALA A 71 2.70 -1.07 3.06
CA ALA A 71 3.74 -1.18 4.08
C ALA A 71 3.73 0.08 4.95
N PRO A 72 3.96 -0.03 6.27
CA PRO A 72 4.04 1.13 7.13
C PRO A 72 5.20 2.01 6.68
N ARG A 73 4.96 3.32 6.61
CA ARG A 73 6.01 4.29 6.29
C ARG A 73 5.83 5.53 7.13
N LYS A 74 6.87 5.88 7.89
CA LYS A 74 6.92 7.13 8.65
C LYS A 74 6.88 8.30 7.67
N MET A 75 5.82 9.09 7.73
CA MET A 75 5.68 10.32 6.95
C MET A 75 6.03 11.52 7.82
N LYS A 76 6.45 12.61 7.18
CA LYS A 76 6.62 13.88 7.88
C LYS A 76 5.26 14.30 8.45
N PRO A 77 5.16 14.64 9.74
CA PRO A 77 3.96 15.24 10.31
C PRO A 77 3.50 16.45 9.50
N GLN A 78 2.19 16.59 9.34
CA GLN A 78 1.58 17.72 8.62
C GLN A 78 0.66 18.49 9.57
N PRO A 79 1.22 19.32 10.47
CA PRO A 79 0.42 20.15 11.37
C PRO A 79 -0.35 21.24 10.60
N TYR A 80 -1.56 21.58 11.07
CA TYR A 80 -2.45 22.53 10.38
C TYR A 80 -1.94 23.99 10.37
N TRP A 81 -1.53 24.52 11.52
CA TRP A 81 -1.14 25.94 11.69
C TRP A 81 0.34 26.15 12.03
N ARG A 82 1.19 25.11 11.87
CA ARG A 82 2.65 25.21 12.09
C ARG A 82 3.39 24.64 10.89
N SER A 83 4.66 25.02 10.72
CA SER A 83 5.55 24.43 9.71
C SER A 83 6.13 23.07 10.15
N GLU A 84 6.24 22.87 11.46
CA GLU A 84 6.82 21.66 12.05
C GLU A 84 6.24 21.35 13.44
N VAL A 85 6.50 20.13 13.90
CA VAL A 85 6.10 19.62 15.21
C VAL A 85 7.36 19.56 16.08
N PRO A 86 7.44 20.38 17.15
CA PRO A 86 8.53 20.35 18.11
C PRO A 86 8.72 18.97 18.75
N ALA A 87 9.95 18.62 19.13
CA ALA A 87 10.29 17.28 19.62
C ALA A 87 9.62 16.93 20.96
N ASP A 88 9.40 17.92 21.81
CA ASP A 88 8.84 17.82 23.17
C ASP A 88 7.33 17.56 23.19
N VAL A 89 6.61 17.87 22.11
CA VAL A 89 5.16 17.66 22.03
C VAL A 89 4.76 16.31 21.44
N TYR A 90 5.71 15.48 21.00
CA TYR A 90 5.39 14.15 20.47
C TYR A 90 4.86 13.21 21.54
N VAL A 91 3.78 12.52 21.21
CA VAL A 91 3.20 11.47 22.03
C VAL A 91 3.77 10.13 21.61
N LYS A 92 4.59 9.53 22.49
CA LYS A 92 5.17 8.20 22.31
C LYS A 92 4.35 7.11 23.01
N PRO A 93 4.46 5.83 22.60
CA PRO A 93 5.14 5.36 21.40
C PRO A 93 4.37 5.70 20.11
N ASP A 94 5.10 5.66 18.98
CA ASP A 94 4.47 5.64 17.65
C ASP A 94 3.63 4.36 17.51
N ILE A 95 2.55 4.41 16.73
CA ILE A 95 1.67 3.26 16.50
C ILE A 95 1.96 2.69 15.12
N ILE A 96 2.53 1.50 15.09
CA ILE A 96 2.94 0.81 13.86
C ILE A 96 2.07 -0.42 13.67
N THR A 97 1.41 -0.52 12.52
CA THR A 97 0.66 -1.69 12.10
C THR A 97 1.33 -2.33 10.88
N ARG A 98 0.75 -3.43 10.37
CA ARG A 98 1.20 -4.03 9.11
C ARG A 98 1.05 -3.10 7.90
N SER A 99 0.21 -2.05 7.99
CA SER A 99 -0.13 -1.17 6.87
C SER A 99 0.30 0.29 7.08
N THR A 100 0.38 0.78 8.31
CA THR A 100 0.58 2.21 8.60
C THR A 100 1.58 2.46 9.73
N HIS A 101 2.31 3.56 9.64
CA HIS A 101 3.08 4.14 10.74
C HIS A 101 2.39 5.44 11.16
N THR A 102 1.94 5.52 12.41
CA THR A 102 1.25 6.70 12.96
C THR A 102 2.12 7.38 14.01
N VAL A 103 2.33 8.67 13.83
CA VAL A 103 3.00 9.57 14.80
C VAL A 103 1.96 10.54 15.33
N CYS A 104 1.98 10.80 16.64
CA CYS A 104 1.05 11.72 17.28
C CYS A 104 1.81 12.79 18.07
N TRP A 105 1.17 13.93 18.28
CA TRP A 105 1.67 15.04 19.08
C TRP A 105 0.51 15.81 19.72
N HIS A 106 0.81 16.58 20.74
CA HIS A 106 -0.15 17.50 21.34
C HIS A 106 -0.31 18.75 20.45
N GLY A 107 -1.57 19.03 20.08
CA GLY A 107 -1.91 20.22 19.33
C GLY A 107 -2.10 21.44 20.23
N VAL A 108 -2.19 22.61 19.60
CA VAL A 108 -2.53 23.89 20.24
C VAL A 108 -4.02 23.99 20.53
N VAL A 109 -4.87 23.61 19.56
CA VAL A 109 -6.33 23.62 19.71
C VAL A 109 -6.83 22.25 20.17
N SER A 110 -6.50 21.21 19.41
CA SER A 110 -6.92 19.84 19.70
C SER A 110 -5.89 19.11 20.58
N PRO A 111 -6.31 18.38 21.63
CA PRO A 111 -5.39 17.71 22.55
C PRO A 111 -4.45 16.71 21.87
N TYR A 112 -4.94 16.04 20.82
CA TYR A 112 -4.16 15.09 20.03
C TYR A 112 -4.30 15.37 18.54
N VAL A 113 -3.16 15.35 17.85
CA VAL A 113 -3.09 15.35 16.39
C VAL A 113 -2.16 14.22 15.97
N CYS A 114 -2.56 13.46 14.95
CA CYS A 114 -1.80 12.31 14.47
C CYS A 114 -1.68 12.34 12.95
N THR A 115 -0.50 11.99 12.43
CA THR A 115 -0.28 11.69 11.02
C THR A 115 -0.02 10.20 10.88
N SER A 116 -0.83 9.52 10.06
CA SER A 116 -0.59 8.15 9.62
C SER A 116 0.00 8.15 8.22
N GLY A 117 0.92 7.22 7.96
CA GLY A 117 1.60 7.10 6.67
C GLY A 117 1.76 5.66 6.21
N ALA A 118 1.65 5.46 4.90
CA ALA A 118 1.84 4.17 4.25
C ALA A 118 2.58 4.32 2.91
N ARG A 119 3.30 3.27 2.52
CA ARG A 119 3.76 3.06 1.14
C ARG A 119 2.75 2.13 0.46
N VAL A 120 2.20 2.58 -0.66
CA VAL A 120 1.24 1.84 -1.49
C VAL A 120 1.94 1.45 -2.78
N CYS A 121 1.94 0.17 -3.14
CA CYS A 121 2.44 -0.28 -4.44
C CYS A 121 1.40 -1.06 -5.23
N PHE A 122 1.31 -0.79 -6.53
CA PHE A 122 0.30 -1.30 -7.45
C PHE A 122 0.78 -1.32 -8.89
#